data_AF-A0A7V6PV49-F1
#
_entry.id   AF-A0A7V6PV49-F1
#
_cell.length_a   1.000
_cell.length_b   1.000
_cell.length_c   1.000
_cell.angle_alpha   90.00
_cell.angle_beta   90.00
_cell.angle_gamma   90.00
#
_symmetry.space_group_name_H-M   'P 1'
#
loop_
_entity.id
_entity.type
_entity.pdbx_description
1 polymer ?
#
loop_
_entity_poly.entity_id
_entity_poly.type
_entity_poly.pdbx_seq_one_letter_code
_entity_poly.pdbx_strand_id
1 'polypeptide(L)'
;MSSGHGKSFHIEFEKQKDKDTGVIVTRLTDGMGNSIHPYFTQPLVSNDSRILLIESTRSGRWQLFSLELDTGLMVQLTDDPGIRPHSSCLDPNRLIAYYWDGKILKSVDLNTLKTDQLYFVPSGFHTGILSLTADGRYLAFVYSEDLEMSTGTGAQYSEMLEHLYRRPSSVIMRIDLESQRIEAAWGEREWISHVTSSHH
;
A
#
# COMPACT_ATOMS: atom_id res chain seq x y z
N MET A 1 -24.98 4.06 -8.29
CA MET A 1 -24.03 4.88 -7.52
C MET A 1 -22.89 5.22 -8.45
N SER A 2 -22.51 6.49 -8.57
CA SER A 2 -21.36 6.90 -9.38
C SER A 2 -20.11 6.28 -8.75
N SER A 3 -19.34 5.48 -9.49
CA SER A 3 -18.08 4.94 -8.97
C SER A 3 -17.12 6.10 -8.70
N GLY A 4 -16.42 6.05 -7.57
CA GLY A 4 -15.37 7.02 -7.24
C GLY A 4 -14.12 6.87 -8.11
N HIS A 5 -13.95 5.71 -8.75
CA HIS A 5 -12.82 5.37 -9.62
C HIS A 5 -12.68 6.36 -10.78
N GLY A 6 -11.48 6.92 -10.96
CA GLY A 6 -11.17 7.95 -11.97
C GLY A 6 -11.62 9.37 -11.62
N LYS A 7 -12.28 9.58 -10.48
CA LYS A 7 -12.65 10.94 -10.05
C LYS A 7 -11.39 11.76 -9.76
N SER A 8 -11.36 12.96 -10.31
CA SER A 8 -10.23 13.89 -10.19
C SER A 8 -10.56 15.05 -9.25
N PHE A 9 -9.53 15.54 -8.58
CA PHE A 9 -9.57 16.65 -7.63
C PHE A 9 -8.33 17.51 -7.85
N HIS A 10 -8.40 18.79 -7.49
CA HIS A 10 -7.25 19.68 -7.55
C HIS A 10 -6.92 20.13 -6.14
N ILE A 11 -5.68 19.90 -5.70
CA ILE A 11 -5.22 20.22 -4.36
C ILE A 11 -4.29 21.41 -4.41
N GLU A 12 -4.68 22.46 -3.70
CA GLU A 12 -3.81 23.61 -3.50
C GLU A 12 -2.74 23.28 -2.46
N PHE A 13 -1.48 23.29 -2.88
CA PHE A 13 -0.35 23.05 -1.99
C PHE A 13 -0.05 24.28 -1.15
N GLU A 14 -0.04 24.10 0.17
CA GLU A 14 0.27 25.16 1.11
C GLU A 14 1.75 25.12 1.50
N LYS A 15 2.46 26.23 1.32
CA LYS A 15 3.87 26.36 1.72
C LYS A 15 3.97 27.12 3.03
N GLN A 16 4.68 26.54 3.99
CA GLN A 16 4.98 27.16 5.27
C GLN A 16 6.48 27.15 5.51
N LYS A 17 7.01 28.24 6.07
CA LYS A 17 8.38 28.27 6.57
C LYS A 17 8.40 27.71 7.99
N ASP A 18 9.18 26.66 8.20
CA ASP A 18 9.41 26.09 9.52
C ASP A 18 10.08 27.14 10.44
N LYS A 19 9.59 27.26 11.67
CA LYS A 19 9.98 28.35 12.58
C LYS A 19 11.39 28.16 13.15
N ASP A 20 11.83 26.91 13.29
CA ASP A 20 13.08 26.59 13.98
C ASP A 20 14.24 26.44 12.98
N THR A 21 13.98 25.85 11.82
CA THR A 21 15.00 25.56 10.79
C THR A 21 14.98 26.54 9.62
N GLY A 22 13.85 27.23 9.39
CA GLY A 22 13.66 28.11 8.24
C GLY A 22 13.47 27.39 6.90
N VAL A 23 13.40 26.05 6.88
CA VAL A 23 13.12 25.24 5.69
C VAL A 23 11.67 25.46 5.23
N ILE A 24 11.45 25.44 3.92
CA ILE A 24 10.10 25.46 3.36
C ILE A 24 9.50 24.05 3.39
N VAL A 25 8.39 23.90 4.10
CA VAL A 25 7.58 22.68 4.14
C VAL A 25 6.35 22.90 3.28
N THR A 26 6.06 21.96 2.40
CA THR A 26 4.86 21.99 1.54
C THR A 26 3.87 20.94 2.01
N ARG A 27 2.66 21.34 2.38
CA ARG A 27 1.55 20.42 2.66
C ARG A 27 0.88 20.03 1.34
N LEU A 28 0.86 18.73 1.07
CA LEU A 28 0.34 18.14 -0.18
C LEU A 28 -1.15 17.77 -0.12
N THR A 29 -1.84 18.15 0.96
CA THR A 29 -3.23 17.79 1.25
C THR A 29 -4.00 19.00 1.77
N ASP A 30 -5.31 18.99 1.57
CA ASP A 30 -6.23 20.09 1.90
C ASP A 30 -7.01 19.86 3.21
N GLY A 31 -6.76 18.74 3.91
CA GLY A 31 -7.48 18.36 5.12
C GLY A 31 -8.83 17.68 4.86
N MET A 32 -9.21 17.46 3.59
CA MET A 32 -10.41 16.69 3.26
C MET A 32 -10.17 15.20 3.48
N GLY A 33 -10.60 14.73 4.65
CA GLY A 33 -10.37 13.36 5.10
C GLY A 33 -8.93 13.12 5.57
N ASN A 34 -8.69 11.91 6.06
CA ASN A 34 -7.34 11.49 6.45
C ASN A 34 -6.59 11.11 5.18
N SER A 35 -5.35 11.57 5.05
CA SER A 35 -4.50 11.25 3.91
C SER A 35 -3.11 10.90 4.40
N ILE A 36 -2.56 9.81 3.89
CA ILE A 36 -1.25 9.28 4.26
C ILE A 36 -0.51 8.79 3.03
N HIS A 37 0.80 8.66 3.14
CA HIS A 37 1.57 7.86 2.19
C HIS A 37 1.56 6.38 2.65
N PRO A 38 1.65 5.41 1.73
CA PRO A 38 1.87 4.01 2.11
C PRO A 38 3.20 3.81 2.86
N TYR A 39 3.47 2.61 3.36
CA TYR A 39 4.65 2.37 4.21
C TYR A 39 5.96 2.75 3.51
N PHE A 40 6.85 3.45 4.22
CA PHE A 40 8.00 4.16 3.63
C PHE A 40 9.08 3.25 3.02
N THR A 41 9.05 1.95 3.29
CA THR A 41 9.99 0.98 2.69
C THR A 41 9.63 0.59 1.26
N GLN A 42 8.52 1.12 0.72
CA GLN A 42 8.05 0.81 -0.62
C GLN A 42 8.30 1.95 -1.60
N PRO A 43 8.44 1.66 -2.91
CA PRO A 43 8.42 2.70 -3.93
C PRO A 43 7.04 3.37 -3.97
N LEU A 44 7.00 4.68 -3.73
CA LEU A 44 5.77 5.49 -3.69
C LEU A 44 5.73 6.60 -4.73
N VAL A 45 6.86 6.90 -5.37
CA VAL A 45 7.04 8.03 -6.28
C VAL A 45 7.47 7.51 -7.65
N SER A 46 6.93 8.06 -8.74
CA SER A 46 7.38 7.74 -10.10
C SER A 46 8.84 8.12 -10.34
N ASN A 47 9.50 7.49 -11.31
CA ASN A 47 10.93 7.74 -11.58
C ASN A 47 11.24 9.19 -11.96
N ASP A 48 10.30 9.87 -12.62
CA ASP A 48 10.41 11.27 -13.00
C ASP A 48 10.05 12.24 -11.85
N SER A 49 9.76 11.71 -10.66
CA SER A 49 9.37 12.47 -9.47
C SER A 49 8.13 13.35 -9.66
N ARG A 50 7.23 12.98 -10.59
CA ARG A 50 6.01 13.73 -10.87
C ARG A 50 4.78 13.21 -10.14
N ILE A 51 4.70 11.90 -9.89
CA ILE A 51 3.52 11.26 -9.32
C ILE A 51 3.87 10.64 -7.98
N LEU A 52 3.07 10.95 -6.96
CA LEU A 52 3.08 10.31 -5.66
C LEU A 52 1.84 9.44 -5.48
N LEU A 53 2.02 8.19 -5.06
CA LEU A 53 0.94 7.33 -4.58
C LEU A 53 0.59 7.71 -3.13
N ILE A 54 -0.67 8.04 -2.89
CA ILE A 54 -1.21 8.33 -1.56
C ILE A 54 -2.47 7.53 -1.29
N GLU A 55 -2.82 7.39 -0.02
CA GLU A 55 -4.07 6.78 0.43
C GLU A 55 -4.88 7.82 1.18
N SER A 56 -6.17 7.91 0.90
CA SER A 56 -7.02 8.94 1.49
C SER A 56 -8.43 8.45 1.77
N THR A 57 -9.07 9.00 2.81
CA THR A 57 -10.49 8.77 3.13
C THR A 57 -11.42 9.82 2.54
N ARG A 58 -10.95 10.74 1.68
CA ARG A 58 -11.79 11.85 1.17
C ARG A 58 -13.05 11.41 0.44
N SER A 59 -13.05 10.19 -0.11
CA SER A 59 -14.21 9.58 -0.78
C SER A 59 -15.11 8.78 0.17
N GLY A 60 -14.91 8.91 1.49
CA GLY A 60 -15.72 8.31 2.56
C GLY A 60 -15.11 7.04 3.18
N ARG A 61 -14.15 6.40 2.50
CA ARG A 61 -13.36 5.26 3.01
C ARG A 61 -11.95 5.31 2.43
N TRP A 62 -11.01 4.57 3.00
CA TRP A 62 -9.66 4.45 2.45
C TRP A 62 -9.72 4.03 0.99
N GLN A 63 -9.02 4.76 0.12
CA GLN A 63 -8.80 4.46 -1.29
C GLN A 63 -7.40 4.94 -1.68
N LEU A 64 -6.87 4.39 -2.77
CA LEU A 64 -5.62 4.84 -3.36
C LEU A 64 -5.87 5.99 -4.33
N PHE A 65 -4.90 6.89 -4.39
CA PHE A 65 -4.90 8.04 -5.29
C PHE A 65 -3.49 8.30 -5.82
N SER A 66 -3.40 8.74 -7.06
CA SER A 66 -2.19 9.39 -7.57
C SER A 66 -2.30 10.89 -7.34
N LEU A 67 -1.20 11.54 -6.98
CA LEU A 67 -1.07 12.98 -6.85
C LEU A 67 0.08 13.46 -7.74
N GLU A 68 -0.24 14.32 -8.72
CA GLU A 68 0.76 15.02 -9.52
C GLU A 68 1.36 16.18 -8.73
N LEU A 69 2.68 16.13 -8.53
CA LEU A 69 3.41 17.04 -7.63
C LEU A 69 3.66 18.43 -8.23
N ASP A 70 3.52 18.59 -9.56
CA ASP A 70 3.65 19.90 -10.21
C ASP A 70 2.33 20.69 -10.18
N THR A 71 1.20 19.99 -10.30
CA THR A 71 -0.11 20.61 -10.52
C THR A 71 -1.05 20.47 -9.34
N GLY A 72 -0.84 19.51 -8.43
CA GLY A 72 -1.84 19.16 -7.43
C GLY A 72 -3.03 18.36 -7.97
N LEU A 73 -2.97 17.89 -9.23
CA LEU A 73 -3.99 17.01 -9.79
C LEU A 73 -3.95 15.66 -9.06
N MET A 74 -5.08 15.30 -8.47
CA MET A 74 -5.22 14.09 -7.68
C MET A 74 -6.33 13.22 -8.25
N VAL A 75 -6.02 11.97 -8.58
CA VAL A 75 -6.95 11.05 -9.25
C VAL A 75 -7.21 9.85 -8.37
N GLN A 76 -8.47 9.46 -8.22
CA GLN A 76 -8.88 8.26 -7.49
C GLN A 76 -8.60 7.01 -8.30
N LEU A 77 -7.75 6.13 -7.77
CA LEU A 77 -7.29 4.91 -8.43
C LEU A 77 -8.10 3.67 -8.03
N THR A 78 -8.88 3.74 -6.96
CA THR A 78 -9.65 2.60 -6.47
C THR A 78 -11.02 3.02 -5.97
N ASP A 79 -11.98 2.10 -5.99
CA ASP A 79 -13.29 2.24 -5.35
C ASP A 79 -13.69 0.94 -4.64
N ASP A 80 -12.70 0.25 -4.08
CA ASP A 80 -12.85 -1.09 -3.51
C ASP A 80 -13.23 -1.04 -2.02
N PRO A 81 -14.04 -1.95 -1.49
CA PRO A 81 -14.55 -1.86 -0.12
C PRO A 81 -13.52 -2.25 0.95
N GLY A 82 -12.54 -3.11 0.62
CA GLY A 82 -11.61 -3.71 1.56
C GLY A 82 -10.24 -3.06 1.63
N ILE A 83 -10.08 -1.83 1.12
CA ILE A 83 -8.81 -1.10 1.20
C ILE A 83 -8.48 -0.78 2.66
N ARG A 84 -7.31 -1.21 3.10
CA ARG A 84 -6.66 -0.76 4.33
C ARG A 84 -5.39 0.00 3.95
N PRO A 85 -5.04 1.07 4.70
CA PRO A 85 -3.86 1.85 4.39
C PRO A 85 -2.56 1.09 4.65
N HIS A 86 -1.44 1.68 4.23
CA HIS A 86 -0.04 1.30 4.42
C HIS A 86 0.52 0.20 3.53
N SER A 87 -0.30 -0.76 3.08
CA SER A 87 0.21 -1.98 2.45
C SER A 87 0.38 -1.91 0.93
N SER A 88 0.11 -0.76 0.30
CA SER A 88 0.24 -0.59 -1.15
C SER A 88 1.66 -0.15 -1.58
N CYS A 89 1.98 -0.36 -2.86
CA CYS A 89 3.23 0.12 -3.48
C CYS A 89 3.03 0.48 -4.95
N LEU A 90 3.93 1.29 -5.50
CA LEU A 90 3.94 1.74 -6.90
C LEU A 90 5.11 1.11 -7.67
N ASP A 91 4.85 0.52 -8.84
CA ASP A 91 5.88 0.30 -9.86
C ASP A 91 6.18 1.65 -10.54
N PRO A 92 7.34 2.27 -10.28
CA PRO A 92 7.62 3.62 -10.77
C PRO A 92 7.98 3.64 -12.26
N ASN A 93 8.28 2.47 -12.86
CA ASN A 93 8.58 2.32 -14.27
C ASN A 93 7.30 2.16 -15.10
N ARG A 94 6.38 1.32 -14.62
CA ARG A 94 5.14 0.98 -15.33
C ARG A 94 3.95 1.84 -14.94
N LEU A 95 4.06 2.62 -13.86
CA LEU A 95 2.96 3.37 -13.23
C LEU A 95 1.77 2.45 -12.91
N ILE A 96 2.07 1.34 -12.25
CA ILE A 96 1.08 0.38 -11.76
C ILE A 96 1.15 0.37 -10.23
N ALA A 97 0.03 0.62 -9.56
CA ALA A 97 -0.06 0.43 -8.12
C ALA A 97 -0.56 -0.98 -7.79
N TYR A 98 0.08 -1.63 -6.82
CA TYR A 98 -0.35 -2.91 -6.27
C TYR A 98 -0.93 -2.69 -4.88
N TYR A 99 -2.05 -3.36 -4.58
CA TYR A 99 -2.78 -3.12 -3.35
C TYR A 99 -3.66 -4.31 -2.95
N TRP A 100 -4.09 -4.33 -1.68
CA TRP A 100 -5.03 -5.31 -1.16
C TRP A 100 -6.46 -4.74 -1.13
N ASP A 101 -7.40 -5.48 -1.70
CA ASP A 101 -8.83 -5.37 -1.42
C ASP A 101 -9.23 -6.54 -0.50
N GLY A 102 -9.16 -6.32 0.81
CA GLY A 102 -9.27 -7.40 1.78
C GLY A 102 -8.19 -8.46 1.59
N LYS A 103 -8.57 -9.65 1.10
CA LYS A 103 -7.68 -10.79 0.84
C LYS A 103 -7.32 -10.96 -0.65
N ILE A 104 -7.74 -10.02 -1.50
CA ILE A 104 -7.51 -10.05 -2.94
C ILE A 104 -6.37 -9.07 -3.28
N LEU A 105 -5.28 -9.59 -3.84
CA LEU A 105 -4.22 -8.76 -4.39
C LEU A 105 -4.65 -8.24 -5.75
N LYS A 106 -4.63 -6.93 -5.93
CA LYS A 106 -5.02 -6.26 -7.17
C LYS A 106 -3.90 -5.35 -7.66
N SER A 107 -3.97 -5.04 -8.94
CA SER A 107 -3.20 -3.95 -9.56
C SER A 107 -4.12 -2.94 -10.21
N VAL A 108 -3.68 -1.69 -10.28
CA VAL A 108 -4.31 -0.64 -11.08
C VAL A 108 -3.24 0.11 -11.88
N ASP A 109 -3.46 0.23 -13.18
CA ASP A 109 -2.64 1.08 -14.06
C ASP A 109 -3.08 2.54 -13.91
N LEU A 110 -2.15 3.43 -13.55
CA LEU A 110 -2.47 4.83 -13.24
C LEU A 110 -2.87 5.64 -14.49
N ASN A 111 -2.49 5.21 -15.69
CA ASN A 111 -2.80 5.92 -16.93
C ASN A 111 -4.16 5.52 -17.50
N THR A 112 -4.46 4.22 -17.45
CA THR A 112 -5.66 3.63 -18.07
C THR A 112 -6.77 3.33 -17.08
N LEU A 113 -6.45 3.34 -15.78
CA LEU A 113 -7.33 2.94 -14.68
C LEU A 113 -7.82 1.48 -14.78
N LYS A 114 -7.19 0.67 -15.64
CA LYS A 114 -7.48 -0.76 -15.74
C LYS A 114 -7.05 -1.45 -14.45
N THR A 115 -7.93 -2.29 -13.92
CA THR A 115 -7.64 -3.11 -12.73
C THR A 115 -7.57 -4.58 -13.09
N ASP A 116 -6.68 -5.32 -12.43
CA ASP A 116 -6.55 -6.77 -12.54
C ASP A 116 -6.45 -7.39 -11.15
N GLN A 117 -6.88 -8.65 -11.01
CA GLN A 117 -6.73 -9.46 -9.80
C GLN A 117 -5.57 -10.43 -10.00
N LEU A 118 -4.63 -10.46 -9.05
CA LEU A 118 -3.37 -11.20 -9.18
C LEU A 118 -3.31 -12.42 -8.28
N TYR A 119 -3.89 -12.34 -7.08
CA TYR A 119 -3.78 -13.39 -6.08
C TYR A 119 -4.89 -13.32 -5.04
N PHE A 120 -5.20 -14.46 -4.43
CA PHE A 120 -6.14 -14.57 -3.32
C PHE A 120 -5.46 -15.24 -2.14
N VAL A 121 -5.46 -14.59 -0.99
CA VAL A 121 -4.92 -15.14 0.25
C VAL A 121 -5.86 -16.23 0.78
N PRO A 122 -5.34 -17.39 1.21
CA PRO A 122 -6.16 -18.46 1.77
C PRO A 122 -7.01 -17.99 2.97
N SER A 123 -8.16 -18.65 3.17
CA SER A 123 -8.99 -18.43 4.36
C SER A 123 -8.20 -18.73 5.64
N GLY A 124 -8.44 -17.94 6.70
CA GLY A 124 -7.71 -18.07 7.96
C GLY A 124 -6.35 -17.36 8.00
N PHE A 125 -6.03 -16.54 6.99
CA PHE A 125 -4.82 -15.72 6.98
C PHE A 125 -5.12 -14.24 6.68
N HIS A 126 -4.34 -13.33 7.24
CA HIS A 126 -4.32 -11.89 6.92
C HIS A 126 -3.08 -11.52 6.12
N THR A 127 -3.13 -10.33 5.51
CA THR A 127 -2.10 -9.85 4.59
C THR A 127 -1.10 -8.94 5.27
N GLY A 128 0.17 -9.08 4.88
CA GLY A 128 1.23 -8.12 5.21
C GLY A 128 1.43 -7.08 4.11
N ILE A 129 2.46 -6.25 4.32
CA ILE A 129 2.87 -5.21 3.38
C ILE A 129 3.43 -5.83 2.10
N LEU A 130 3.10 -5.23 0.95
CA LEU A 130 3.67 -5.59 -0.35
C LEU A 130 5.09 -5.08 -0.50
N SER A 131 5.95 -5.81 -1.21
CA SER A 131 7.29 -5.36 -1.57
C SER A 131 7.62 -5.65 -3.03
N LEU A 132 7.87 -4.60 -3.79
CA LEU A 132 8.24 -4.67 -5.19
C LEU A 132 9.76 -4.58 -5.35
N THR A 133 10.35 -5.43 -6.18
CA THR A 133 11.76 -5.30 -6.55
C THR A 133 12.01 -4.04 -7.37
N ALA A 134 13.21 -3.47 -7.31
CA ALA A 134 13.54 -2.21 -7.98
C ALA A 134 13.35 -2.24 -9.50
N ASP A 135 13.52 -3.41 -10.13
CA ASP A 135 13.28 -3.64 -11.55
C ASP A 135 11.80 -3.88 -11.91
N GLY A 136 10.91 -3.94 -10.91
CA GLY A 136 9.49 -4.22 -11.07
C GLY A 136 9.18 -5.66 -11.47
N ARG A 137 10.14 -6.60 -11.42
CA ARG A 137 9.90 -7.98 -11.86
C ARG A 137 9.15 -8.81 -10.84
N TYR A 138 9.48 -8.67 -9.55
CA TYR A 138 8.93 -9.50 -8.49
C TYR A 138 8.14 -8.67 -7.49
N LEU A 139 6.92 -9.12 -7.21
CA LEU A 139 6.11 -8.63 -6.11
C LEU A 139 6.09 -9.69 -5.01
N ALA A 140 6.67 -9.38 -3.86
CA ALA A 140 6.72 -10.23 -2.68
C ALA A 140 5.77 -9.73 -1.61
N PHE A 141 5.23 -10.63 -0.81
CA PHE A 141 4.38 -10.31 0.33
C PHE A 141 4.35 -11.48 1.30
N VAL A 142 3.85 -11.22 2.50
CA VAL A 142 3.57 -12.26 3.49
C VAL A 142 2.07 -12.36 3.72
N TYR A 143 1.59 -13.57 3.97
CA TYR A 143 0.35 -13.76 4.71
C TYR A 143 0.62 -14.58 5.97
N SER A 144 -0.14 -14.29 7.02
CA SER A 144 0.08 -14.84 8.37
C SER A 144 -1.25 -15.31 8.95
N GLU A 145 -1.21 -16.39 9.72
CA GLU A 145 -2.40 -17.03 10.29
C GLU A 145 -3.18 -16.05 11.16
N ASP A 146 -4.50 -16.03 10.98
CA ASP A 146 -5.43 -15.27 11.80
C ASP A 146 -5.49 -15.92 13.20
N LEU A 147 -5.21 -15.13 14.23
CA LEU A 147 -5.26 -15.57 15.63
C LEU A 147 -6.29 -14.74 16.41
N GLU A 148 -7.05 -15.41 17.27
CA GLU A 148 -7.83 -14.72 18.30
C GLU A 148 -6.89 -14.31 19.45
N MET A 149 -6.75 -12.99 19.63
CA MET A 149 -5.84 -12.36 20.59
C MET A 149 -6.60 -11.93 21.84
N SER A 150 -5.96 -12.07 23.00
CA SER A 150 -6.55 -11.75 24.32
C SER A 150 -5.94 -10.52 24.99
N THR A 151 -4.80 -10.05 24.48
CA THR A 151 -4.02 -8.93 25.05
C THR A 151 -4.28 -7.58 24.39
N GLY A 152 -5.17 -7.53 23.40
CA GLY A 152 -5.50 -6.33 22.63
C GLY A 152 -6.10 -5.21 23.46
N THR A 153 -5.44 -4.06 23.46
CA THR A 153 -5.95 -2.83 24.10
C THR A 153 -6.34 -1.75 23.09
N GLY A 154 -6.16 -2.03 21.79
CA GLY A 154 -6.31 -1.05 20.71
C GLY A 154 -5.08 -0.14 20.52
N ALA A 155 -4.11 -0.18 21.43
CA ALA A 155 -2.82 0.50 21.24
C ALA A 155 -1.94 -0.26 20.23
N GLN A 156 -1.12 0.49 19.48
CA GLN A 156 -0.17 -0.10 18.54
C GLN A 156 0.77 -1.07 19.27
N TYR A 157 0.98 -2.25 18.70
CA TYR A 157 1.81 -3.32 19.26
C TYR A 157 1.31 -3.95 20.57
N SER A 158 0.10 -3.63 21.05
CA SER A 158 -0.43 -4.21 22.30
C SER A 158 -0.47 -5.74 22.29
N GLU A 159 -0.72 -6.35 21.14
CA GLU A 159 -0.82 -7.80 20.95
C GLU A 159 0.49 -8.47 20.52
N MET A 160 1.56 -7.70 20.34
CA MET A 160 2.80 -8.18 19.70
C MET A 160 3.45 -9.35 20.46
N LEU A 161 3.51 -9.27 21.79
CA LEU A 161 4.11 -10.35 22.60
C LEU A 161 3.30 -11.63 22.51
N GLU A 162 1.97 -11.55 22.55
CA GLU A 162 1.12 -12.72 22.40
C GLU A 162 1.29 -13.34 21.00
N HIS A 163 1.40 -12.54 19.93
CA HIS A 163 1.68 -13.05 18.59
C HIS A 163 2.98 -13.86 18.53
N LEU A 164 4.05 -13.31 19.11
CA LEU A 164 5.37 -13.96 19.16
C LEU A 164 5.33 -15.27 19.96
N TYR A 165 4.63 -15.32 21.10
CA TYR A 165 4.50 -16.56 21.86
C TYR A 165 3.61 -17.61 21.19
N ARG A 166 2.62 -17.17 20.41
CA ARG A 166 1.68 -18.06 19.72
C ARG A 166 2.23 -18.61 18.41
N ARG A 167 3.26 -17.99 17.83
CA ARG A 167 4.01 -18.47 16.66
C ARG A 167 3.10 -18.86 15.48
N PRO A 168 2.29 -17.92 14.94
CA PRO A 168 1.39 -18.19 13.83
C PRO A 168 2.16 -18.71 12.61
N SER A 169 1.48 -19.49 11.78
CA SER A 169 2.05 -19.88 10.49
C SER A 169 2.12 -18.67 9.56
N SER A 170 3.29 -18.37 9.01
CA SER A 170 3.48 -17.31 8.01
C SER A 170 4.12 -17.87 6.75
N VAL A 171 3.72 -17.34 5.59
CA VAL A 171 4.28 -17.73 4.30
C VAL A 171 4.64 -16.48 3.50
N ILE A 172 5.88 -16.43 3.03
CA ILE A 172 6.34 -15.43 2.09
C ILE A 172 6.04 -15.93 0.69
N MET A 173 5.24 -15.16 -0.04
CA MET A 173 4.89 -15.39 -1.43
C MET A 173 5.67 -14.44 -2.33
N ARG A 174 5.90 -14.87 -3.56
CA ARG A 174 6.46 -14.06 -4.63
C ARG A 174 5.68 -14.30 -5.92
N ILE A 175 5.36 -13.22 -6.62
CA ILE A 175 4.79 -13.23 -7.97
C ILE A 175 5.86 -12.69 -8.91
N ASP A 176 6.22 -13.49 -9.93
CA ASP A 176 6.95 -13.00 -11.10
C ASP A 176 5.92 -12.31 -12.01
N LEU A 177 5.98 -10.98 -12.10
CA LEU A 177 4.98 -10.16 -12.79
C LEU A 177 5.05 -10.28 -14.32
N GLU A 178 6.17 -10.75 -14.86
CA GLU A 178 6.32 -10.98 -16.31
C GLU A 178 5.69 -12.31 -16.74
N SER A 179 5.98 -13.38 -15.99
CA SER A 179 5.48 -14.73 -16.30
C SER A 179 4.17 -15.08 -15.58
N GLN A 180 3.73 -14.24 -14.65
CA GLN A 180 2.60 -14.46 -13.74
C GLN A 180 2.74 -15.70 -12.85
N ARG A 181 3.96 -16.23 -12.68
CA ARG A 181 4.22 -17.39 -11.83
C ARG A 181 4.19 -16.97 -10.37
N ILE A 182 3.46 -17.73 -9.55
CA ILE A 182 3.33 -17.52 -8.11
C ILE A 182 4.08 -18.64 -7.38
N GLU A 183 4.87 -18.26 -6.38
CA GLU A 183 5.73 -19.16 -5.63
C GLU A 183 5.62 -18.88 -4.12
N ALA A 184 5.51 -19.94 -3.31
CA ALA A 184 5.78 -19.85 -1.88
C ALA A 184 7.29 -19.88 -1.69
N ALA A 185 7.89 -18.71 -1.52
CA ALA A 185 9.33 -18.54 -1.44
C ALA A 185 9.89 -19.02 -0.09
N TRP A 186 9.10 -18.92 0.98
CA TRP A 186 9.46 -19.36 2.33
C TRP A 186 8.22 -19.57 3.20
N GLY A 187 8.33 -20.41 4.23
CA GLY A 187 7.26 -20.55 5.23
C GLY A 187 7.79 -21.07 6.57
N GLU A 188 7.24 -20.55 7.66
CA GLU A 188 7.67 -20.91 9.03
C GLU A 188 6.55 -20.69 10.05
N ARG A 189 6.77 -21.22 11.27
CA ARG A 189 5.92 -20.97 12.44
C ARG A 189 6.50 -19.85 13.28
N GLU A 190 6.45 -18.66 12.71
CA GLU A 190 6.74 -17.40 13.38
C GLU A 190 5.90 -16.29 12.77
N TRP A 191 5.62 -15.25 13.55
CA TRP A 191 4.98 -14.06 13.00
C TRP A 191 5.95 -13.27 12.14
N ILE A 192 5.73 -13.29 10.83
CA ILE A 192 6.41 -12.42 9.88
C ILE A 192 5.47 -11.27 9.55
N SER A 193 5.89 -10.05 9.84
CA SER A 193 5.07 -8.84 9.65
C SER A 193 5.38 -8.09 8.36
N HIS A 194 6.63 -8.11 7.91
CA HIS A 194 7.11 -7.33 6.77
C HIS A 194 8.06 -8.16 5.91
N VAL A 195 7.99 -7.96 4.60
CA VAL A 195 8.98 -8.45 3.64
C VAL A 195 9.59 -7.22 2.97
N THR A 196 10.91 -7.20 2.85
CA THR A 196 11.62 -6.17 2.09
C THR A 196 12.49 -6.86 1.06
N SER A 197 12.15 -6.65 -0.20
CA SER A 197 13.00 -7.10 -1.30
C SER A 197 14.10 -6.07 -1.54
N SER A 198 15.33 -6.55 -1.67
CA SER A 198 16.46 -5.77 -2.17
C SER A 198 17.00 -6.49 -3.41
N HIS A 199 17.50 -5.74 -4.38
CA HIS A 199 18.22 -6.28 -5.52
C HIS A 199 19.71 -6.00 -5.33
N HIS A 200 20.53 -7.00 -5.64
CA HIS A 200 21.97 -6.86 -5.88
C HIS A 200 22.23 -6.73 -7.37
#